data_AF-A0A928S8F6-F1
#
_entry.id   AF-A0A928S8F6-F1
#
_cell.length_a   1.000
_cell.length_b   1.000
_cell.length_c   1.000
_cell.angle_alpha   90.00
_cell.angle_beta   90.00
_cell.angle_gamma   90.00
#
_symmetry.space_group_name_H-M   'P 1'
#
loop_
_entity.id
_entity.type
_entity.pdbx_description
1 polymer ?
#
loop_
_entity_poly.entity_id
_entity_poly.type
_entity_poly.pdbx_seq_one_letter_code
_entity_poly.pdbx_strand_id
1 'polypeptide(L)'
;MVQDSGFQGFSLVGVVMLQPQKKPRGQELAPEDKRDNQLIAQIRIRVEHAIGGVKRYRMVKDKIRNWKENFRDQVMETCCGLHNFRLDFRPWYYDNLTI
;
A
#
# COMPACT_ATOMS: atom_id res chain seq x y z
N MET A 1 4.07 -10.32 -4.49
CA MET A 1 4.09 -8.95 -3.94
C MET A 1 3.50 -8.00 -4.97
N VAL A 2 2.48 -7.22 -4.60
CA VAL A 2 1.94 -6.18 -5.49
C VAL A 2 2.82 -4.94 -5.41
N GLN A 3 3.26 -4.44 -6.55
CA GLN A 3 4.25 -3.38 -6.63
C GLN A 3 3.67 -2.12 -7.24
N ASP A 4 4.09 -0.97 -6.71
CA ASP A 4 3.77 0.31 -7.31
C ASP A 4 4.62 0.58 -8.56
N SER A 5 4.02 1.27 -9.53
CA SER A 5 4.68 1.63 -10.79
C SER A 5 5.98 2.42 -10.61
N GLY A 6 6.17 3.11 -9.48
CA GLY A 6 7.40 3.84 -9.15
C GLY A 6 8.59 2.94 -8.83
N PHE A 7 8.37 1.63 -8.65
CA PHE A 7 9.43 0.64 -8.39
C PHE A 7 9.66 -0.32 -9.57
N GLN A 8 9.18 0.02 -10.77
CA GLN A 8 9.48 -0.72 -12.00
C GLN A 8 11.00 -0.79 -12.25
N GLY A 9 11.61 -1.92 -11.91
CA GLY A 9 13.06 -2.12 -11.96
C GLY A 9 13.63 -2.83 -10.73
N PHE A 10 12.86 -2.88 -9.65
CA PHE A 10 13.20 -3.67 -8.46
C PHE A 10 12.56 -5.06 -8.54
N SER A 11 13.40 -6.11 -8.45
CA SER A 11 12.98 -7.50 -8.38
C SER A 11 13.68 -8.21 -7.22
N LEU A 12 13.00 -9.20 -6.64
CA LEU A 12 13.53 -10.04 -5.57
C LEU A 12 13.55 -11.49 -6.04
N VAL A 13 14.67 -12.19 -5.80
CA VAL A 13 14.80 -13.60 -6.15
C VAL A 13 13.80 -14.41 -5.31
N GLY A 14 13.01 -15.26 -5.97
CA GLY A 14 12.00 -16.11 -5.32
C GLY A 14 10.67 -15.41 -5.00
N VAL A 15 10.46 -14.15 -5.41
CA VAL A 15 9.20 -13.43 -5.18
C VAL A 15 8.53 -13.08 -6.51
N VAL A 16 7.28 -13.52 -6.68
CA VAL A 16 6.45 -13.11 -7.82
C VAL A 16 6.01 -11.66 -7.62
N MET A 17 6.38 -10.78 -8.56
CA MET A 17 6.01 -9.36 -8.55
C MET A 17 4.80 -9.15 -9.45
N LEU A 18 3.70 -8.65 -8.87
CA LEU A 18 2.48 -8.29 -9.60
C LEU A 18 2.47 -6.77 -9.82
N GLN A 19 2.53 -6.35 -11.07
CA GLN A 19 2.54 -4.94 -11.46
C GLN A 19 1.38 -4.66 -12.42
N PRO A 20 0.72 -3.49 -12.29
CA PRO A 20 -0.31 -3.11 -13.23
C PRO A 20 0.28 -2.82 -14.62
N GLN A 21 -0.39 -3.33 -15.66
CA GLN A 21 -0.04 -3.09 -17.05
C GLN A 21 -0.32 -1.63 -17.43
N LYS A 22 0.70 -0.92 -17.94
CA LYS A 22 0.53 0.44 -18.44
C LYS A 22 -0.16 0.43 -19.79
N LYS A 23 -1.00 1.44 -20.04
CA LYS A 23 -1.61 1.67 -21.35
C LYS A 23 -0.51 1.93 -22.40
N PRO A 24 -0.47 1.19 -23.52
CA PRO A 24 0.45 1.47 -24.61
C PRO A 24 0.19 2.85 -25.23
N ARG A 25 1.24 3.52 -25.71
CA ARG A 25 1.13 4.88 -26.25
C ARG A 25 0.24 4.89 -27.50
N GLY A 26 -0.85 5.64 -27.46
CA GLY A 26 -1.78 5.77 -28.59
C GLY A 26 -2.73 4.59 -28.80
N GLN A 27 -2.74 3.60 -27.90
CA GLN A 27 -3.57 2.40 -28.03
C GLN A 27 -4.38 2.16 -26.75
N GLU A 28 -5.47 1.39 -26.84
CA GLU A 28 -6.24 0.98 -25.67
C GLU A 28 -5.60 -0.16 -24.91
N LEU A 29 -5.87 -0.22 -23.60
CA LEU A 29 -5.50 -1.35 -22.77
C LEU A 29 -6.48 -2.50 -23.04
N ALA A 30 -5.96 -3.71 -23.23
CA ALA A 30 -6.77 -4.88 -23.51
C ALA A 30 -7.80 -5.11 -22.37
N PRO A 31 -8.99 -5.68 -22.67
CA PRO A 31 -10.00 -5.96 -21.64
C PRO A 31 -9.49 -6.88 -20.53
N GLU A 32 -8.63 -7.84 -20.88
CA GLU A 32 -7.98 -8.78 -19.94
C GLU A 32 -7.01 -8.03 -19.01
N ASP A 33 -6.10 -7.23 -19.58
CA ASP A 33 -5.19 -6.37 -18.80
C ASP A 33 -5.94 -5.39 -17.87
N LYS A 34 -7.11 -4.87 -18.31
CA LYS A 34 -7.98 -4.03 -17.47
C LYS A 34 -8.52 -4.82 -16.27
N ARG A 35 -8.91 -6.08 -16.47
CA ARG A 35 -9.39 -6.99 -15.41
C ARG A 35 -8.27 -7.25 -14.39
N ASP A 36 -7.07 -7.57 -14.86
CA ASP A 36 -5.92 -7.85 -14.00
C ASP A 36 -5.50 -6.61 -13.20
N ASN A 37 -5.47 -5.45 -13.85
CA ASN A 37 -5.25 -4.17 -13.17
C ASN A 37 -6.31 -3.88 -12.11
N GLN A 38 -7.57 -4.27 -12.34
CA GLN A 38 -8.65 -4.10 -11.36
C GLN A 38 -8.40 -4.99 -10.12
N LEU A 39 -7.98 -6.24 -10.30
CA LEU A 39 -7.62 -7.15 -9.20
C LEU A 39 -6.44 -6.60 -8.40
N ILE A 40 -5.40 -6.13 -9.08
CA ILE A 40 -4.23 -5.49 -8.48
C ILE A 40 -4.65 -4.25 -7.67
N ALA A 41 -5.54 -3.42 -8.21
CA ALA A 41 -6.06 -2.24 -7.52
C ALA A 41 -6.88 -2.58 -6.26
N GLN A 42 -7.69 -3.65 -6.31
CA GLN A 42 -8.44 -4.14 -5.14
C GLN A 42 -7.53 -4.63 -4.00
N ILE A 43 -6.35 -5.16 -4.32
CA ILE A 43 -5.36 -5.50 -3.29
C ILE A 43 -4.73 -4.22 -2.73
N ARG A 44 -4.31 -3.30 -3.61
CA ARG A 44 -3.64 -2.06 -3.22
C ARG A 44 -4.48 -1.16 -2.32
N ILE A 45 -5.79 -1.07 -2.56
CA ILE A 45 -6.64 -0.18 -1.77
C ILE A 45 -6.66 -0.55 -0.28
N ARG A 46 -6.49 -1.83 0.06
CA ARG A 46 -6.36 -2.28 1.47
C ARG A 46 -5.07 -1.74 2.10
N VAL A 47 -3.96 -1.75 1.35
CA VAL A 47 -2.67 -1.19 1.79
C VAL A 47 -2.76 0.33 1.93
N GLU A 48 -3.41 1.00 0.99
CA GLU A 48 -3.63 2.45 1.04
C GLU A 48 -4.49 2.85 2.23
N HIS A 49 -5.54 2.07 2.56
CA HIS A 49 -6.32 2.25 3.78
C HIS A 49 -5.46 2.09 5.04
N ALA A 50 -4.59 1.07 5.12
CA ALA A 50 -3.66 0.88 6.23
C ALA A 50 -2.73 2.09 6.40
N ILE A 51 -2.07 2.52 5.32
CA ILE A 51 -1.16 3.68 5.33
C ILE A 51 -1.92 4.96 5.71
N GLY A 52 -3.09 5.20 5.13
CA GLY A 52 -3.95 6.34 5.48
C GLY A 52 -4.43 6.28 6.93
N GLY A 53 -4.69 5.07 7.43
CA GLY A 53 -5.05 4.78 8.80
C GLY A 53 -3.98 5.20 9.79
N VAL A 54 -2.72 4.85 9.52
CA VAL A 54 -1.54 5.26 10.30
C VAL A 54 -1.28 6.76 10.18
N LYS A 55 -1.45 7.35 9.00
CA LYS A 55 -1.26 8.81 8.80
C LYS A 55 -2.29 9.69 9.51
N ARG A 56 -3.25 9.14 10.26
CA ARG A 56 -4.10 9.93 11.17
C ARG A 56 -3.32 10.56 12.31
N TYR A 57 -2.20 9.96 12.70
CA TYR A 57 -1.30 10.54 13.69
C TYR A 57 -0.47 11.64 13.02
N ARG A 58 -0.62 12.89 13.47
CA ARG A 58 0.07 14.04 12.87
C ARG A 58 1.59 13.91 12.89
N MET A 59 2.16 13.18 13.85
CA MET A 59 3.59 12.89 13.86
C MET A 59 4.05 12.09 12.64
N VAL A 60 3.22 11.19 12.10
CA VAL A 60 3.54 10.42 10.87
C VAL A 60 3.21 11.24 9.62
N LYS A 61 2.14 12.04 9.66
CA LYS A 61 1.69 12.84 8.51
C LYS A 61 2.60 14.05 8.26
N ASP A 62 2.96 14.76 9.32
CA ASP A 62 3.66 16.03 9.27
C ASP A 62 5.18 15.79 9.37
N LYS A 63 5.97 16.82 9.00
CA LYS A 63 7.43 16.71 9.03
C LYS A 63 7.94 16.67 10.47
N ILE A 64 8.47 15.52 10.89
CA ILE A 64 9.19 15.38 12.16
C ILE A 64 10.54 16.10 12.07
N ARG A 65 10.73 17.13 12.91
CA ARG A 65 11.98 17.91 13.01
C ARG A 65 12.96 17.41 14.09
N ASN A 66 12.63 16.32 14.77
CA ASN A 66 13.54 15.66 15.71
C ASN A 66 14.67 14.94 14.94
N TRP A 67 15.89 15.11 15.43
CA TRP A 67 17.12 14.54 14.85
C TRP A 67 17.66 13.34 15.62
N LYS A 68 17.02 12.96 16.73
CA LYS A 68 17.40 11.77 17.49
C LYS A 68 17.34 10.54 16.58
N GLU A 69 18.40 9.74 16.62
CA GLU A 69 18.51 8.49 15.89
C GLU A 69 17.32 7.56 16.23
N ASN A 70 16.82 6.83 15.22
CA ASN A 70 15.70 5.88 15.31
C ASN A 70 14.37 6.46 15.78
N PHE A 71 14.27 7.76 16.07
CA PHE A 71 13.05 8.37 16.59
C PHE A 71 11.89 8.27 15.58
N ARG A 72 12.17 8.44 14.30
CA ARG A 72 11.15 8.37 13.24
C ARG A 72 10.58 6.96 13.10
N ASP A 73 11.46 5.95 13.18
CA ASP A 73 11.06 4.55 13.09
C ASP A 73 10.25 4.14 14.32
N GLN A 74 10.68 4.53 15.52
CA GLN A 74 9.90 4.33 16.75
C GLN A 74 8.51 4.98 16.69
N VAL A 75 8.41 6.20 16.15
CA VAL A 75 7.13 6.88 15.94
C VAL A 75 6.26 6.09 14.96
N MET A 76 6.83 5.60 13.86
CA MET A 76 6.10 4.81 12.88
C MET A 76 5.59 3.49 13.48
N GLU A 77 6.46 2.73 14.16
CA GLU A 77 6.11 1.48 14.85
C GLU A 77 5.00 1.68 15.87
N THR A 78 5.12 2.72 16.72
CA THR A 78 4.11 3.05 17.72
C THR A 78 2.77 3.39 17.06
N CYS A 79 2.78 4.19 16.00
CA CYS A 79 1.57 4.56 15.27
C CYS A 79 0.93 3.36 14.55
N CYS A 80 1.73 2.45 14.00
CA CYS A 80 1.25 1.18 13.45
C CYS A 80 0.58 0.33 14.54
N GLY A 81 1.20 0.20 15.71
CA GLY A 81 0.63 -0.51 16.86
C GLY A 81 -0.71 0.08 17.30
N LEU A 82 -0.78 1.41 17.45
CA LEU A 82 -2.03 2.09 17.79
C LEU A 82 -3.11 1.95 16.70
N HIS A 83 -2.70 1.96 15.43
CA HIS A 83 -3.62 1.74 14.32
C HIS A 83 -4.20 0.33 14.35
N ASN A 84 -3.37 -0.69 14.56
CA ASN A 84 -3.78 -2.09 14.69
C ASN A 84 -4.72 -2.27 15.88
N PHE A 85 -4.35 -1.74 17.06
CA PHE A 85 -5.20 -1.75 18.24
C PHE A 85 -6.57 -1.13 17.96
N ARG A 86 -6.64 -0.01 17.21
CA ARG A 86 -7.92 0.55 16.81
C ARG A 86 -8.73 -0.41 15.92
N LEU A 87 -8.09 -1.13 15.01
CA LEU A 87 -8.78 -2.07 14.12
C LEU A 87 -9.38 -3.24 14.89
N ASP A 88 -8.81 -3.64 16.01
CA ASP A 88 -9.39 -4.68 16.89
C ASP A 88 -10.78 -4.27 17.40
N PHE A 89 -11.01 -2.98 17.66
CA PHE A 89 -12.32 -2.45 18.09
C PHE A 89 -13.19 -1.92 16.95
N ARG A 90 -12.59 -1.58 15.81
CA ARG A 90 -13.26 -1.00 14.63
C ARG A 90 -12.67 -1.59 13.35
N PRO A 91 -12.98 -2.87 13.06
CA PRO A 91 -12.42 -3.57 11.91
C PRO A 91 -12.95 -2.99 10.61
N TRP A 92 -12.16 -3.14 9.56
CA TRP A 92 -12.61 -2.92 8.20
C TRP A 92 -13.23 -4.18 7.64
N TYR A 93 -14.34 -4.03 6.93
CA TYR A 93 -14.98 -5.11 6.21
C TYR A 93 -14.65 -4.95 4.73
N TYR A 94 -14.07 -6.00 4.16
CA TYR A 94 -13.84 -6.10 2.74
C TYR A 94 -14.46 -7.40 2.25
N ASP A 95 -15.03 -7.36 1.05
CA ASP A 95 -15.44 -8.58 0.37
C ASP A 95 -14.21 -9.46 0.11
N ASN A 96 -14.43 -10.78 0.02
CA ASN A 96 -13.37 -11.70 -0.35
C ASN A 96 -12.81 -11.31 -1.72
N LEU A 97 -11.48 -11.25 -1.82
CA LEU A 97 -10.83 -11.09 -3.11
C LEU A 97 -11.05 -12.39 -3.87
N THR A 98 -11.74 -12.32 -5.00
CA THR A 98 -11.77 -13.42 -5.97
C THR A 98 -10.47 -13.34 -6.74
N ILE A 99 -9.45 -14.06 -6.27
CA ILE A 99 -8.12 -14.18 -6.90
C ILE A 99 -8.08 -15.48 -7.69
#